data_AF-A0A9X8DKZ4-F1
#
_entry.id   AF-A0A9X8DKZ4-F1
#
_cell.length_a   1.000
_cell.length_b   1.000
_cell.length_c   1.000
_cell.angle_alpha   90.00
_cell.angle_beta   90.00
_cell.angle_gamma   90.00
#
_symmetry.space_group_name_H-M   'P 1'
#
loop_
_entity.id
_entity.type
_entity.pdbx_description
1 polymer ?
#
loop_
_entity_poly.entity_id
_entity_poly.type
_entity_poly.pdbx_seq_one_letter_code
_entity_poly.pdbx_strand_id
1 'polypeptide(L)'
;MDNFVAQKAIPTARSAREAWQQWFVADPGNGLTCALKDYSKEMIQFDRKKYSERHTLAMAFIKYQSFDQFEASYTGFTNSYARILKEVRPSKKTIEDSFLGASTRRTYKTYQTQFETFMRTHKDGVEPHAAGTEECTDFFHFMYSQGKKARTIDQAKSALVAYFNAKGLKPNPAQDASTRRYIVGLQKYNKQNNIDEEKKAHPLTVLELSTLLNALSSFHPFVGTMVRLALVVGFIGCFRISEVLGLRWNDIQLVDDNKGQYLSVRLRWHKKANVEEDSQVYHLVDETTFPCLRVCAFHDDYISKLRECCVNVPKNAYVFPNFVMLHGGVPRVDWCRALEQTTLRNLIREVVEMTPDLPIGISLHSLRRGGSFYRVFESRERRFNF
;
A
#
# COMPACT_ATOMS: atom_id res chain seq x y z
N MET A 1 -29.73 17.98 33.93
CA MET A 1 -28.68 17.02 34.33
C MET A 1 -29.30 15.65 34.20
N ASP A 2 -29.23 15.06 33.01
CA ASP A 2 -29.65 13.68 32.81
C ASP A 2 -28.48 12.78 33.18
N ASN A 3 -28.70 11.95 34.20
CA ASN A 3 -27.76 10.94 34.64
C ASN A 3 -27.48 9.97 33.49
N PHE A 4 -26.42 10.22 32.70
CA PHE A 4 -25.80 9.20 31.87
C PHE A 4 -25.27 8.13 32.81
N VAL A 5 -26.07 7.11 33.05
CA VAL A 5 -25.63 5.90 33.74
C VAL A 5 -24.48 5.33 32.92
N ALA A 6 -23.25 5.53 33.41
CA ALA A 6 -22.07 4.96 32.78
C ALA A 6 -22.20 3.43 32.85
N GLN A 7 -22.57 2.84 31.72
CA GLN A 7 -22.77 1.41 31.64
C GLN A 7 -21.43 0.70 31.85
N LYS A 8 -21.30 0.01 32.99
CA LYS A 8 -20.04 -0.57 33.46
C LYS A 8 -19.62 -1.85 32.71
N ALA A 9 -20.51 -2.45 31.91
CA ALA A 9 -20.22 -3.70 31.21
C ALA A 9 -21.01 -3.86 29.91
N ILE A 10 -20.36 -4.40 28.88
CA ILE A 10 -20.99 -4.72 27.59
C ILE A 10 -21.90 -5.96 27.77
N PRO A 11 -23.18 -5.91 27.35
CA PRO A 11 -24.08 -7.06 27.46
C PRO A 11 -23.61 -8.27 26.67
N THR A 12 -24.01 -9.46 27.13
CA THR A 12 -23.63 -10.71 26.50
C THR A 12 -24.60 -11.05 25.37
N ALA A 13 -24.19 -10.83 24.12
CA ALA A 13 -24.88 -11.41 22.96
C ALA A 13 -24.75 -12.95 22.89
N ARG A 14 -25.87 -13.62 22.60
CA ARG A 14 -26.01 -15.08 22.40
C ARG A 14 -26.12 -15.48 20.93
N SER A 15 -26.47 -14.54 20.06
CA SER A 15 -26.60 -14.73 18.61
C SER A 15 -25.90 -13.61 17.82
N ALA A 16 -25.76 -13.81 16.51
CA ALA A 16 -25.31 -12.76 15.61
C ALA A 16 -26.29 -11.57 15.56
N ARG A 17 -27.60 -11.84 15.69
CA ARG A 17 -28.66 -10.82 15.61
C ARG A 17 -28.60 -9.86 16.80
N GLU A 18 -28.41 -10.40 18.01
CA GLU A 18 -28.17 -9.59 19.21
C GLU A 18 -26.88 -8.78 19.09
N ALA A 19 -25.80 -9.38 18.57
CA ALA A 19 -24.54 -8.66 18.37
C ALA A 19 -24.67 -7.52 17.33
N TRP A 20 -25.47 -7.72 16.28
CA TRP A 20 -25.78 -6.69 15.28
C TRP A 20 -26.56 -5.53 15.91
N GLN A 21 -27.60 -5.84 16.69
CA GLN A 21 -28.41 -4.84 17.39
C GLN A 21 -27.56 -4.01 18.36
N GLN A 22 -26.75 -4.68 19.19
CA GLN A 22 -25.82 -4.04 20.12
C GLN A 22 -24.82 -3.12 19.40
N TRP A 23 -24.36 -3.50 18.21
CA TRP A 23 -23.37 -2.72 17.48
C TRP A 23 -23.93 -1.50 16.75
N PHE A 24 -25.06 -1.62 16.05
CA PHE A 24 -25.56 -0.57 15.15
C PHE A 24 -26.66 0.30 15.71
N VAL A 25 -27.48 -0.24 16.61
CA VAL A 25 -28.71 0.42 17.08
C VAL A 25 -28.63 0.78 18.57
N ALA A 26 -28.08 -0.11 19.40
CA ALA A 26 -28.24 -0.24 20.86
C ALA A 26 -29.22 -1.37 21.22
N ASP A 27 -29.21 -1.79 22.49
CA ASP A 27 -30.00 -2.90 23.02
C ASP A 27 -30.58 -2.54 24.41
N PRO A 28 -31.54 -1.59 24.47
CA PRO A 28 -32.08 -1.11 25.73
C PRO A 28 -32.72 -2.21 26.57
N GLY A 29 -33.26 -3.25 25.92
CA GLY A 29 -33.85 -4.42 26.58
C GLY A 29 -32.85 -5.23 27.40
N ASN A 30 -31.57 -5.22 27.03
CA ASN A 30 -30.46 -5.78 27.82
C ASN A 30 -29.60 -4.68 28.50
N GLY A 31 -30.17 -3.49 28.68
CA GLY A 31 -29.56 -2.38 29.39
C GLY A 31 -28.52 -1.59 28.59
N LEU A 32 -28.39 -1.80 27.28
CA LEU A 32 -27.49 -1.05 26.40
C LEU A 32 -28.14 0.24 25.90
N THR A 33 -27.73 1.37 26.46
CA THR A 33 -28.34 2.68 26.17
C THR A 33 -27.81 3.36 24.92
N CYS A 34 -26.63 2.96 24.42
CA CYS A 34 -26.06 3.47 23.16
C CYS A 34 -25.35 2.36 22.38
N ALA A 35 -25.24 2.53 21.06
CA ALA A 35 -24.65 1.53 20.18
C ALA A 35 -23.14 1.41 20.42
N LEU A 36 -22.59 0.19 20.36
CA LEU A 36 -21.17 -0.04 20.62
C LEU A 36 -20.24 0.69 19.64
N LYS A 37 -20.68 0.97 18.41
CA LYS A 37 -19.92 1.75 17.43
C LYS A 37 -19.62 3.19 17.89
N ASP A 38 -20.43 3.71 18.81
CA ASP A 38 -20.39 5.10 19.30
C ASP A 38 -19.72 5.21 20.69
N TYR A 39 -19.14 4.12 21.20
CA TYR A 39 -18.47 4.10 22.51
C TYR A 39 -17.21 4.97 22.54
N SER A 40 -17.01 5.68 23.66
CA SER A 40 -15.76 6.42 23.94
C SER A 40 -14.62 5.47 24.33
N LYS A 41 -13.38 5.98 24.33
CA LYS A 41 -12.21 5.19 24.76
C LYS A 41 -12.36 4.70 26.21
N GLU A 42 -12.91 5.53 27.09
CA GLU A 42 -13.13 5.21 28.49
C GLU A 42 -14.15 4.06 28.62
N MET A 43 -15.24 4.10 27.85
CA MET A 43 -16.26 3.04 27.83
C MET A 43 -15.69 1.70 27.35
N ILE A 44 -14.81 1.72 26.34
CA ILE A 44 -14.13 0.52 25.80
C ILE A 44 -13.21 -0.11 26.85
N GLN A 45 -12.56 0.69 27.70
CA GLN A 45 -11.61 0.17 28.69
C GLN A 45 -12.25 -0.75 29.73
N PHE A 46 -13.53 -0.56 30.04
CA PHE A 46 -14.24 -1.37 31.03
C PHE A 46 -14.44 -2.84 30.59
N ASP A 47 -14.62 -3.11 29.29
CA ASP A 47 -14.75 -4.48 28.77
C ASP A 47 -14.09 -4.62 27.38
N ARG A 48 -12.76 -4.44 27.36
CA ARG A 48 -11.95 -4.50 26.11
C ARG A 48 -12.15 -5.80 25.36
N LYS A 49 -12.32 -6.92 26.08
CA LYS A 49 -12.46 -8.25 25.47
C LYS A 49 -13.77 -8.35 24.71
N LYS A 50 -14.93 -8.09 25.35
CA LYS A 50 -16.20 -8.17 24.64
C LYS A 50 -16.28 -7.13 23.53
N TYR A 51 -15.75 -5.93 23.75
CA TYR A 51 -15.68 -4.92 22.70
C TYR A 51 -14.90 -5.43 21.48
N SER A 52 -13.72 -6.01 21.68
CA SER A 52 -12.89 -6.56 20.60
C SER A 52 -13.58 -7.69 19.84
N GLU A 53 -14.28 -8.58 20.55
CA GLU A 53 -15.05 -9.65 19.89
C GLU A 53 -16.23 -9.08 19.08
N ARG A 54 -16.94 -8.08 19.63
CA ARG A 54 -18.05 -7.39 18.95
C ARG A 54 -17.56 -6.62 17.73
N HIS A 55 -16.40 -5.97 17.85
CA HIS A 55 -15.74 -5.29 16.74
C HIS A 55 -15.34 -6.27 15.63
N THR A 56 -14.87 -7.47 15.99
CA THR A 56 -14.56 -8.52 15.00
C THR A 56 -15.78 -8.90 14.18
N LEU A 57 -16.93 -9.13 14.83
CA LEU A 57 -18.20 -9.38 14.15
C LEU A 57 -18.67 -8.18 13.34
N ALA A 58 -18.51 -6.97 13.86
CA ALA A 58 -18.87 -5.75 13.17
C ALA A 58 -18.11 -5.56 11.85
N MET A 59 -16.83 -5.92 11.79
CA MET A 59 -16.06 -5.87 10.54
C MET A 59 -16.61 -6.85 9.48
N ALA A 60 -17.26 -7.92 9.89
CA ALA A 60 -18.01 -8.79 8.99
C ALA A 60 -19.36 -8.16 8.62
N PHE A 61 -20.08 -7.59 9.59
CA PHE A 61 -21.38 -6.95 9.38
C PHE A 61 -21.35 -5.82 8.35
N ILE A 62 -20.35 -4.94 8.39
CA ILE A 62 -20.24 -3.76 7.51
C ILE A 62 -20.17 -4.14 6.01
N LYS A 63 -19.87 -5.40 5.69
CA LYS A 63 -19.89 -5.90 4.30
C LYS A 63 -21.30 -6.10 3.73
N TYR A 64 -22.32 -6.01 4.57
CA TYR A 64 -23.71 -6.28 4.23
C TYR A 64 -24.59 -5.06 4.54
N GLN A 65 -25.62 -4.84 3.73
CA GLN A 65 -26.53 -3.70 3.91
C GLN A 65 -27.59 -3.97 4.98
N SER A 66 -27.91 -5.25 5.24
CA SER A 66 -28.88 -5.67 6.25
C SER A 66 -28.41 -6.94 6.96
N PHE A 67 -28.98 -7.20 8.14
CA PHE A 67 -28.71 -8.44 8.87
C PHE A 67 -29.17 -9.67 8.09
N ASP A 68 -30.28 -9.61 7.35
CA ASP A 68 -30.77 -10.76 6.60
C ASP A 68 -29.81 -11.18 5.46
N GLN A 69 -29.11 -10.22 4.84
CA GLN A 69 -28.04 -10.52 3.87
C GLN A 69 -26.82 -11.20 4.54
N PHE A 70 -26.46 -10.73 5.74
CA PHE A 70 -25.43 -11.36 6.55
C PHE A 70 -25.83 -12.78 6.95
N GLU A 71 -27.07 -12.98 7.40
CA GLU A 71 -27.61 -14.28 7.81
C GLU A 71 -27.62 -15.27 6.67
N ALA A 72 -28.01 -14.86 5.46
CA ALA A 72 -27.93 -15.71 4.27
C ALA A 72 -26.48 -16.15 3.98
N SER A 73 -25.51 -15.25 4.13
CA SER A 73 -24.09 -15.53 3.86
C SER A 73 -23.42 -16.44 4.90
N TYR A 74 -23.96 -16.47 6.12
CA TYR A 74 -23.46 -17.27 7.25
C TYR A 74 -24.53 -18.27 7.74
N THR A 75 -25.32 -18.81 6.80
CA THR A 75 -26.41 -19.74 7.09
C THR A 75 -25.93 -20.90 7.96
N GLY A 76 -26.64 -21.17 9.06
CA GLY A 76 -26.30 -22.24 10.00
C GLY A 76 -25.30 -21.87 11.10
N PHE A 77 -24.77 -20.65 11.09
CA PHE A 77 -23.82 -20.16 12.11
C PHE A 77 -24.39 -19.02 12.98
N THR A 78 -25.36 -18.25 12.49
CA THR A 78 -25.86 -17.01 13.11
C THR A 78 -26.58 -17.19 14.45
N ASN A 79 -27.14 -18.37 14.70
CA ASN A 79 -27.89 -18.68 15.93
C ASN A 79 -27.00 -18.84 17.18
N SER A 80 -25.68 -18.88 17.03
CA SER A 80 -24.74 -19.01 18.15
C SER A 80 -23.62 -18.00 18.01
N TYR A 81 -23.52 -17.12 19.01
CA TYR A 81 -22.47 -16.10 19.10
C TYR A 81 -21.06 -16.70 18.96
N ALA A 82 -20.78 -17.81 19.65
CA ALA A 82 -19.47 -18.46 19.61
C ALA A 82 -19.15 -19.05 18.22
N ARG A 83 -20.16 -19.67 17.56
CA ARG A 83 -19.98 -20.26 16.23
C ARG A 83 -19.74 -19.19 15.18
N ILE A 84 -20.56 -18.14 15.15
CA ILE A 84 -20.39 -17.05 14.20
C ILE A 84 -19.07 -16.30 14.44
N LEU A 85 -18.71 -16.05 15.71
CA LEU A 85 -17.44 -15.39 16.04
C LEU A 85 -16.24 -16.20 15.54
N LYS A 86 -16.28 -17.53 15.65
CA LYS A 86 -15.25 -18.42 15.12
C LYS A 86 -15.19 -18.37 13.59
N GLU A 87 -16.34 -18.34 12.92
CA GLU A 87 -16.44 -18.33 11.46
C GLU A 87 -15.95 -17.02 10.84
N VAL A 88 -16.28 -15.87 11.47
CA VAL A 88 -15.83 -14.56 10.97
C VAL A 88 -14.39 -14.23 11.35
N ARG A 89 -13.83 -14.89 12.38
CA ARG A 89 -12.47 -14.64 12.83
C ARG A 89 -11.50 -15.08 11.73
N PRO A 90 -10.61 -14.20 11.26
CA PRO A 90 -9.61 -14.57 10.27
C PRO A 90 -8.80 -15.77 10.74
N SER A 91 -8.65 -16.78 9.88
CA SER A 91 -7.78 -17.92 10.18
C SER A 91 -6.32 -17.45 10.24
N LYS A 92 -5.44 -18.21 10.93
CA LYS A 92 -3.99 -17.95 10.92
C LYS A 92 -3.47 -17.81 9.48
N LYS A 93 -3.90 -18.70 8.59
CA LYS A 93 -3.58 -18.65 7.15
C LYS A 93 -4.07 -17.35 6.51
N THR A 94 -5.29 -16.90 6.80
CA THR A 94 -5.84 -15.63 6.27
C THR A 94 -5.03 -14.41 6.75
N ILE A 95 -4.56 -14.43 7.99
CA ILE A 95 -3.70 -13.39 8.55
C ILE A 95 -2.32 -13.42 7.88
N GLU A 96 -1.74 -14.60 7.70
CA GLU A 96 -0.48 -14.79 6.98
C GLU A 96 -0.61 -14.37 5.50
N ASP A 97 -1.70 -14.73 4.84
CA ASP A 97 -2.02 -14.31 3.47
C ASP A 97 -2.28 -12.80 3.36
N SER A 98 -2.59 -12.11 4.47
CA SER A 98 -2.71 -10.65 4.48
C SER A 98 -1.35 -9.95 4.28
N PHE A 99 -0.24 -10.63 4.60
CA PHE A 99 1.11 -10.16 4.23
C PHE A 99 1.32 -10.18 2.71
N LEU A 100 0.59 -10.99 1.96
CA LEU A 100 0.58 -10.89 0.50
C LEU A 100 -0.19 -9.62 0.11
N GLY A 101 0.57 -8.55 -0.10
CA GLY A 101 0.02 -7.27 -0.55
C GLY A 101 -0.84 -7.44 -1.80
N ALA A 102 -1.79 -6.52 -2.00
CA ALA A 102 -2.71 -6.55 -3.15
C ALA A 102 -1.99 -6.61 -4.51
N SER A 103 -0.76 -6.09 -4.60
CA SER A 103 0.09 -6.26 -5.78
C SER A 103 0.47 -7.72 -6.03
N THR A 104 0.91 -8.45 -4.99
CA THR A 104 1.32 -9.85 -5.10
C THR A 104 0.15 -10.72 -5.52
N ARG A 105 -1.04 -10.51 -4.94
CA ARG A 105 -2.27 -11.21 -5.35
C ARG A 105 -2.60 -10.98 -6.83
N ARG A 106 -2.52 -9.74 -7.31
CA ARG A 106 -2.74 -9.41 -8.72
C ARG A 106 -1.73 -10.09 -9.62
N THR A 107 -0.44 -9.99 -9.29
CA THR A 107 0.64 -10.63 -10.06
C THR A 107 0.48 -12.15 -10.10
N TYR A 108 0.14 -12.78 -8.98
CA TYR A 108 -0.09 -14.23 -8.93
C TYR A 108 -1.26 -14.61 -9.82
N LYS A 109 -2.39 -13.91 -9.70
CA LYS A 109 -3.56 -14.13 -10.57
C LYS A 109 -3.18 -14.02 -12.05
N THR A 110 -2.39 -13.01 -12.43
CA THR A 110 -1.91 -12.85 -13.81
C THR A 110 -1.15 -14.08 -14.31
N TYR A 111 -0.16 -14.57 -13.55
CA TYR A 111 0.61 -15.74 -13.99
C TYR A 111 -0.19 -17.04 -13.95
N GLN A 112 -1.12 -17.17 -13.01
CA GLN A 112 -2.05 -18.30 -12.93
C GLN A 112 -2.96 -18.35 -14.16
N THR A 113 -3.54 -17.22 -14.55
CA THR A 113 -4.36 -17.14 -15.77
C THR A 113 -3.53 -17.39 -17.04
N GLN A 114 -2.28 -16.89 -17.10
CA GLN A 114 -1.36 -17.20 -18.21
C GLN A 114 -1.05 -18.69 -18.30
N PHE A 115 -0.85 -19.35 -17.16
CA PHE A 115 -0.62 -20.79 -17.10
C PHE A 115 -1.85 -21.59 -17.55
N GLU A 116 -3.04 -21.27 -17.06
CA GLU A 116 -4.30 -21.91 -17.50
C GLU A 116 -4.55 -21.72 -19.00
N THR A 117 -4.13 -20.57 -19.55
CA THR A 117 -4.22 -20.31 -20.99
C THR A 117 -3.19 -21.14 -21.76
N PHE A 118 -1.95 -21.18 -21.29
CA PHE A 118 -0.91 -22.02 -21.87
C PHE A 118 -1.33 -23.50 -21.92
N MET A 119 -1.84 -24.03 -20.80
CA MET A 119 -2.32 -25.42 -20.69
C MET A 119 -3.40 -25.72 -21.73
N ARG A 120 -4.45 -24.88 -21.81
CA ARG A 120 -5.54 -25.05 -22.79
C ARG A 120 -5.12 -24.93 -24.25
N THR A 121 -4.00 -24.27 -24.53
CA THR A 121 -3.55 -24.02 -25.91
C THR A 121 -2.45 -24.97 -26.37
N HIS A 122 -1.62 -25.47 -25.45
CA HIS A 122 -0.40 -26.22 -25.79
C HIS A 122 -0.35 -27.63 -25.18
N LYS A 123 -1.27 -27.97 -24.27
CA LYS A 123 -1.30 -29.24 -23.55
C LYS A 123 -2.71 -29.82 -23.55
N ASP A 124 -3.19 -30.17 -24.75
CA ASP A 124 -4.51 -30.75 -24.96
C ASP A 124 -4.74 -31.98 -24.08
N GLY A 125 -5.90 -32.03 -23.42
CA GLY A 125 -6.30 -33.14 -22.56
C GLY A 125 -5.74 -33.14 -21.14
N VAL A 126 -4.88 -32.19 -20.76
CA VAL A 126 -4.39 -32.03 -19.38
C VAL A 126 -5.06 -30.83 -18.73
N GLU A 127 -5.93 -31.10 -17.76
CA GLU A 127 -6.52 -30.04 -16.95
C GLU A 127 -5.43 -29.25 -16.21
N PRO A 128 -5.50 -27.91 -16.10
CA PRO A 128 -4.47 -27.11 -15.44
C PRO A 128 -4.16 -27.53 -13.99
N HIS A 129 -5.13 -28.13 -13.29
CA HIS A 129 -4.94 -28.65 -11.93
C HIS A 129 -4.35 -30.06 -11.89
N ALA A 130 -4.27 -30.76 -13.02
CA ALA A 130 -3.62 -32.07 -13.15
C ALA A 130 -2.18 -31.94 -13.68
N ALA A 131 -1.75 -30.72 -14.01
CA ALA A 131 -0.40 -30.44 -14.49
C ALA A 131 0.67 -30.95 -13.52
N GLY A 132 1.69 -31.61 -14.08
CA GLY A 132 2.84 -32.11 -13.37
C GLY A 132 4.05 -31.18 -13.51
N THR A 133 5.22 -31.76 -13.21
CA THR A 133 6.50 -31.05 -13.24
C THR A 133 6.89 -30.61 -14.66
N GLU A 134 6.61 -31.45 -15.66
CA GLU A 134 6.92 -31.20 -17.07
C GLU A 134 6.16 -29.97 -17.59
N GLU A 135 4.85 -29.91 -17.35
CA GLU A 135 4.01 -28.78 -17.75
C GLU A 135 4.46 -27.47 -17.10
N CYS A 136 4.93 -27.53 -15.85
CA CYS A 136 5.51 -26.37 -15.17
C CYS A 136 6.78 -25.89 -15.90
N THR A 137 7.71 -26.80 -16.20
CA THR A 137 8.95 -26.43 -16.90
C THR A 137 8.71 -25.95 -18.32
N ASP A 138 7.76 -26.55 -19.03
CA ASP A 138 7.37 -26.14 -20.38
C ASP A 138 6.75 -24.76 -20.39
N PHE A 139 5.88 -24.46 -19.42
CA PHE A 139 5.34 -23.12 -19.27
C PHE A 139 6.45 -22.08 -19.00
N PHE A 140 7.41 -22.40 -18.13
CA PHE A 140 8.54 -21.49 -17.89
C PHE A 140 9.43 -21.32 -19.12
N HIS A 141 9.61 -22.37 -19.92
CA HIS A 141 10.31 -22.30 -21.19
C HIS A 141 9.56 -21.46 -22.22
N PHE A 142 8.25 -21.62 -22.31
CA PHE A 142 7.38 -20.80 -23.13
C PHE A 142 7.44 -19.32 -22.74
N MET A 143 7.41 -19.00 -21.44
CA MET A 143 7.62 -17.62 -21.00
C MET A 143 8.99 -17.09 -21.40
N TYR A 144 10.03 -17.91 -21.33
CA TYR A 144 11.37 -17.51 -21.75
C TYR A 144 11.47 -17.27 -23.26
N SER A 145 10.87 -18.14 -24.08
CA SER A 145 10.83 -17.97 -25.54
C SER A 145 10.05 -16.72 -25.97
N GLN A 146 9.10 -16.27 -25.14
CA GLN A 146 8.43 -14.96 -25.29
C GLN A 146 9.27 -13.76 -24.78
N GLY A 147 10.55 -13.96 -24.51
CA GLY A 147 11.48 -12.92 -24.07
C GLY A 147 11.30 -12.47 -22.61
N LYS A 148 10.62 -13.25 -21.75
CA LYS A 148 10.54 -12.93 -20.33
C LYS A 148 11.87 -13.22 -19.63
N LYS A 149 12.30 -12.29 -18.78
CA LYS A 149 13.53 -12.43 -17.99
C LYS A 149 13.41 -13.53 -16.93
N ALA A 150 14.54 -14.12 -16.55
CA ALA A 150 14.61 -15.18 -15.54
C ALA A 150 13.96 -14.78 -14.19
N ARG A 151 14.11 -13.52 -13.76
CA ARG A 151 13.46 -12.99 -12.55
C ARG A 151 11.93 -13.02 -12.65
N THR A 152 11.38 -12.68 -13.82
CA THR A 152 9.93 -12.72 -14.08
C THR A 152 9.40 -14.15 -14.02
N ILE A 153 10.17 -15.10 -14.55
CA ILE A 153 9.82 -16.51 -14.57
C ILE A 153 9.89 -17.12 -13.15
N ASP A 154 10.87 -16.75 -12.33
CA ASP A 154 10.91 -17.17 -10.92
C ASP A 154 9.72 -16.62 -10.11
N GLN A 155 9.21 -15.42 -10.45
CA GLN A 155 7.97 -14.90 -9.89
C GLN A 155 6.75 -15.71 -10.35
N ALA A 156 6.70 -16.13 -11.61
CA ALA A 156 5.66 -17.02 -12.12
C ALA A 156 5.70 -18.39 -11.42
N LYS A 157 6.89 -18.96 -11.18
CA LYS A 157 7.04 -20.17 -10.36
C LYS A 157 6.41 -20.00 -8.99
N SER A 158 6.69 -18.89 -8.31
CA SER A 158 6.10 -18.61 -6.99
C SER A 158 4.56 -18.52 -7.05
N ALA A 159 4.02 -17.95 -8.14
CA ALA A 159 2.58 -17.92 -8.37
C ALA A 159 1.97 -19.31 -8.60
N LEU A 160 2.68 -20.21 -9.30
CA LEU A 160 2.26 -21.60 -9.49
C LEU A 160 2.36 -22.42 -8.20
N VAL A 161 3.37 -22.20 -7.36
CA VAL A 161 3.40 -22.81 -6.02
C VAL A 161 2.13 -22.45 -5.24
N ALA A 162 1.74 -21.18 -5.24
CA ALA A 162 0.51 -20.74 -4.58
C ALA A 162 -0.75 -21.34 -5.23
N TYR A 163 -0.78 -21.48 -6.57
CA TYR A 163 -1.87 -22.09 -7.32
C TYR A 163 -2.12 -23.54 -6.90
N PHE A 164 -1.08 -24.38 -6.99
CA PHE A 164 -1.19 -25.80 -6.69
C PHE A 164 -1.46 -26.05 -5.20
N ASN A 165 -0.91 -25.23 -4.31
CA ASN A 165 -1.24 -25.27 -2.88
C ASN A 165 -2.72 -24.94 -2.63
N ALA A 166 -3.29 -23.97 -3.34
CA ALA A 166 -4.71 -23.63 -3.24
C ALA A 166 -5.62 -24.75 -3.78
N LYS A 167 -5.13 -25.54 -4.74
CA LYS A 167 -5.82 -26.73 -5.29
C LYS A 167 -5.56 -28.01 -4.47
N GLY A 168 -4.75 -27.95 -3.42
CA GLY A 168 -4.48 -29.08 -2.53
C GLY A 168 -3.55 -30.16 -3.12
N LEU A 169 -2.82 -29.87 -4.19
CA LEU A 169 -1.93 -30.83 -4.84
C LEU A 169 -0.66 -31.08 -4.02
N LYS A 170 -0.40 -32.35 -3.72
CA LYS A 170 0.78 -32.84 -3.02
C LYS A 170 1.30 -34.12 -3.70
N PRO A 171 2.57 -34.18 -4.11
CA PRO A 171 3.58 -33.12 -4.05
C PRO A 171 3.26 -31.94 -4.99
N ASN A 172 3.76 -30.75 -4.67
CA ASN A 172 3.55 -29.55 -5.49
C ASN A 172 4.55 -29.55 -6.66
N PRO A 173 4.11 -29.64 -7.92
CA PRO A 173 5.00 -29.79 -9.07
C PRO A 173 5.90 -28.57 -9.28
N ALA A 174 5.43 -27.36 -8.95
CA ALA A 174 6.23 -26.13 -9.04
C ALA A 174 7.34 -26.05 -7.96
N GLN A 175 7.31 -26.92 -6.95
CA GLN A 175 8.35 -27.06 -5.93
C GLN A 175 9.29 -28.24 -6.20
N ASP A 176 9.05 -29.03 -7.26
CA ASP A 176 9.87 -30.18 -7.61
C ASP A 176 11.33 -29.79 -7.88
N ALA A 177 12.24 -30.72 -7.62
CA ALA A 177 13.67 -30.51 -7.84
C ALA A 177 14.00 -30.17 -9.30
N SER A 178 13.28 -30.75 -10.27
CA SER A 178 13.47 -30.51 -11.70
C SER A 178 13.03 -29.10 -12.09
N THR A 179 11.86 -28.65 -11.61
CA THR A 179 11.42 -27.27 -11.77
C THR A 179 12.41 -26.28 -11.16
N ARG A 180 12.90 -26.56 -9.94
CA ARG A 180 13.91 -25.71 -9.30
C ARG A 180 15.21 -25.66 -10.10
N ARG A 181 15.68 -26.80 -10.61
CA ARG A 181 16.89 -26.91 -11.44
C ARG A 181 16.74 -26.10 -12.73
N TYR A 182 15.58 -26.15 -13.39
CA TYR A 182 15.31 -25.38 -14.60
C TYR A 182 15.46 -23.87 -14.35
N ILE A 183 14.84 -23.34 -13.30
CA ILE A 183 14.90 -21.92 -12.96
C ILE A 183 16.33 -21.46 -12.63
N VAL A 184 17.07 -22.25 -11.84
CA VAL A 184 18.48 -21.98 -11.53
C VAL A 184 19.35 -22.07 -12.79
N GLY A 185 19.10 -23.05 -13.66
CA GLY A 185 19.78 -23.20 -14.94
C GLY A 185 19.58 -21.99 -15.84
N LEU A 186 18.34 -21.49 -15.92
CA LEU A 186 17.99 -20.30 -16.69
C LEU A 186 18.73 -19.05 -16.19
N GLN A 187 18.81 -18.85 -14.87
CA GLN A 187 19.56 -17.74 -14.28
C GLN A 187 21.07 -17.83 -14.60
N LYS A 188 21.65 -19.03 -14.52
CA LYS A 188 23.06 -19.27 -14.86
C LYS A 188 23.32 -19.01 -16.35
N TYR A 189 22.46 -19.53 -17.22
CA TYR A 189 22.54 -19.33 -18.66
C TYR A 189 22.48 -17.84 -19.02
N ASN A 190 21.51 -17.09 -18.49
CA ASN A 190 21.38 -15.67 -18.75
C ASN A 190 22.61 -14.88 -18.29
N LYS A 191 23.18 -15.23 -17.13
CA LYS A 191 24.39 -14.60 -16.60
C LYS A 191 25.61 -14.87 -17.49
N GLN A 192 25.78 -16.10 -17.97
CA GLN A 192 26.90 -16.47 -18.86
C GLN A 192 26.82 -15.78 -20.22
N ASN A 193 25.61 -15.51 -20.70
CA ASN A 193 25.38 -14.92 -22.02
C ASN A 193 25.07 -13.41 -21.97
N ASN A 194 25.27 -12.74 -20.83
CA ASN A 194 25.01 -11.31 -20.64
C ASN A 194 23.58 -10.86 -21.00
N ILE A 195 22.58 -11.75 -20.85
CA ILE A 195 21.17 -11.47 -21.14
C ILE A 195 20.51 -10.66 -20.00
N ASP A 196 21.04 -10.78 -18.78
CA ASP A 196 20.43 -10.26 -17.56
C ASP A 196 20.99 -8.89 -17.12
N GLU A 197 21.11 -7.92 -18.05
CA GLU A 197 21.38 -6.54 -17.65
C GLU A 197 20.23 -6.03 -16.76
N GLU A 198 20.54 -5.88 -15.47
CA GLU A 198 19.64 -5.27 -14.50
C GLU A 198 19.52 -3.77 -14.82
N LYS A 199 18.48 -3.42 -15.59
CA LYS A 199 18.11 -2.02 -15.82
C LYS A 199 17.73 -1.38 -14.48
N LYS A 200 18.65 -0.61 -13.91
CA LYS A 200 18.36 0.25 -12.75
C LYS A 200 17.76 1.55 -13.24
N ALA A 201 16.90 2.15 -12.43
CA ALA A 201 16.37 3.47 -12.73
C ALA A 201 17.52 4.51 -12.75
N HIS A 202 17.43 5.44 -13.70
CA HIS A 202 18.29 6.63 -13.77
C HIS A 202 18.29 7.35 -12.41
N PRO A 203 19.44 7.58 -11.76
CA PRO A 203 19.47 8.36 -10.52
C PRO A 203 19.28 9.85 -10.86
N LEU A 204 18.22 10.46 -10.31
CA LEU A 204 17.98 11.88 -10.53
C LEU A 204 19.08 12.72 -9.85
N THR A 205 19.71 13.64 -10.59
CA THR A 205 20.67 14.59 -10.00
C THR A 205 19.95 15.74 -9.30
N VAL A 206 20.66 16.52 -8.47
CA VAL A 206 20.09 17.71 -7.83
C VAL A 206 19.66 18.75 -8.87
N LEU A 207 20.42 18.89 -9.96
CA LEU A 207 20.10 19.79 -11.07
C LEU A 207 18.82 19.33 -11.78
N GLU A 208 18.74 18.05 -12.16
CA GLU A 208 17.54 17.49 -12.81
C GLU A 208 16.30 17.60 -11.90
N LEU A 209 16.47 17.37 -10.59
CA LEU A 209 15.40 17.60 -9.62
C LEU A 209 14.98 19.07 -9.63
N SER A 210 15.94 20.01 -9.56
CA SER A 210 15.63 21.44 -9.60
C SER A 210 14.86 21.83 -10.86
N THR A 211 15.29 21.36 -12.02
CA THR A 211 14.62 21.59 -13.31
C THR A 211 13.21 21.02 -13.31
N LEU A 212 13.03 19.78 -12.82
CA LEU A 212 11.72 19.14 -12.68
C LEU A 212 10.79 19.91 -11.73
N LEU A 213 11.29 20.35 -10.57
CA LEU A 213 10.52 21.14 -9.62
C LEU A 213 10.12 22.49 -10.22
N ASN A 214 11.03 23.17 -10.91
CA ASN A 214 10.75 24.45 -11.55
C ASN A 214 9.70 24.30 -12.66
N ALA A 215 9.79 23.28 -13.51
CA ALA A 215 8.80 23.04 -14.55
C ALA A 215 7.37 22.82 -13.99
N LEU A 216 7.23 22.31 -12.75
CA LEU A 216 5.92 22.16 -12.09
C LEU A 216 5.22 23.49 -11.73
N SER A 217 5.85 24.68 -11.85
CA SER A 217 5.12 25.95 -11.61
C SER A 217 4.17 26.32 -12.73
N SER A 218 4.30 25.73 -13.91
CA SER A 218 3.34 25.94 -15.00
C SER A 218 2.02 25.18 -14.78
N PHE A 219 1.99 24.25 -13.80
CA PHE A 219 0.79 23.50 -13.44
C PHE A 219 -0.08 24.30 -12.48
N HIS A 220 -1.32 23.85 -12.27
CA HIS A 220 -2.24 24.46 -11.31
C HIS A 220 -1.55 24.66 -9.95
N PRO A 221 -1.59 25.86 -9.33
CA PRO A 221 -0.76 26.19 -8.16
C PRO A 221 -0.84 25.18 -7.00
N PHE A 222 -2.05 24.69 -6.69
CA PHE A 222 -2.25 23.63 -5.70
C PHE A 222 -1.57 22.30 -6.09
N VAL A 223 -1.71 21.87 -7.34
CA VAL A 223 -1.14 20.60 -7.82
C VAL A 223 0.38 20.71 -7.89
N GLY A 224 0.90 21.82 -8.40
CA GLY A 224 2.34 22.08 -8.51
C GLY A 224 3.03 22.04 -7.15
N THR A 225 2.51 22.78 -6.16
CA THR A 225 3.07 22.79 -4.79
C THR A 225 2.97 21.42 -4.11
N MET A 226 1.84 20.73 -4.24
CA MET A 226 1.65 19.37 -3.71
C MET A 226 2.66 18.38 -4.30
N VAL A 227 2.83 18.36 -5.62
CA VAL A 227 3.74 17.43 -6.30
C VAL A 227 5.19 17.78 -5.96
N ARG A 228 5.55 19.07 -5.93
CA ARG A 228 6.91 19.51 -5.52
C ARG A 228 7.28 18.98 -4.14
N LEU A 229 6.40 19.14 -3.15
CA LEU A 229 6.63 18.60 -1.81
C LEU A 229 6.79 17.07 -1.84
N ALA A 230 5.94 16.35 -2.57
CA ALA A 230 6.03 14.89 -2.69
C ALA A 230 7.38 14.42 -3.26
N LEU A 231 7.88 15.12 -4.29
CA LEU A 231 9.16 14.79 -4.92
C LEU A 231 10.34 15.06 -4.00
N VAL A 232 10.35 16.20 -3.29
CA VAL A 232 11.41 16.57 -2.35
C VAL A 232 11.45 15.63 -1.15
N VAL A 233 10.29 15.31 -0.56
CA VAL A 233 10.18 14.32 0.53
C VAL A 233 10.68 12.94 0.06
N GLY A 234 10.30 12.52 -1.14
CA GLY A 234 10.76 11.25 -1.72
C GLY A 234 12.26 11.20 -2.01
N PHE A 235 12.83 12.32 -2.46
CA PHE A 235 14.26 12.45 -2.75
C PHE A 235 15.08 12.48 -1.45
N ILE A 236 14.82 13.44 -0.55
CA ILE A 236 15.61 13.64 0.68
C ILE A 236 15.43 12.46 1.64
N GLY A 237 14.22 11.94 1.77
CA GLY A 237 13.94 10.77 2.61
C GLY A 237 14.42 9.45 2.00
N CYS A 238 14.79 9.42 0.72
CA CYS A 238 15.06 8.18 -0.02
C CYS A 238 13.90 7.17 0.07
N PHE A 239 12.67 7.67 0.21
CA PHE A 239 11.49 6.84 0.45
C PHE A 239 10.99 6.19 -0.84
N ARG A 240 10.30 5.05 -0.71
CA ARG A 240 9.50 4.55 -1.85
C ARG A 240 8.37 5.53 -2.07
N ILE A 241 8.04 5.79 -3.33
CA ILE A 241 6.94 6.70 -3.64
C ILE A 241 5.60 6.26 -3.02
N SER A 242 5.36 4.95 -2.86
CA SER A 242 4.18 4.45 -2.15
C SER A 242 4.13 4.81 -0.67
N GLU A 243 5.30 4.95 -0.03
CA GLU A 243 5.41 5.38 1.37
C GLU A 243 5.08 6.88 1.47
N VAL A 244 5.61 7.69 0.54
CA VAL A 244 5.33 9.14 0.45
C VAL A 244 3.85 9.41 0.19
N LEU A 245 3.27 8.81 -0.86
CA LEU A 245 1.86 9.02 -1.21
C LEU A 245 0.89 8.46 -0.15
N GLY A 246 1.38 7.56 0.72
CA GLY A 246 0.62 7.02 1.84
C GLY A 246 0.59 7.91 3.08
N LEU A 247 1.36 9.00 3.11
CA LEU A 247 1.43 9.90 4.26
C LEU A 247 0.09 10.59 4.52
N ARG A 248 -0.29 10.65 5.80
CA ARG A 248 -1.42 11.42 6.30
C ARG A 248 -0.96 12.66 7.04
N TRP A 249 -1.84 13.63 7.25
CA TRP A 249 -1.47 14.88 7.93
C TRP A 249 -1.01 14.70 9.37
N ASN A 250 -1.41 13.63 10.05
CA ASN A 250 -0.87 13.26 11.36
C ASN A 250 0.46 12.50 11.31
N ASP A 251 0.97 12.19 10.12
CA ASP A 251 2.28 11.59 9.91
C ASP A 251 3.37 12.63 9.64
N ILE A 252 2.98 13.87 9.32
CA ILE A 252 3.93 14.94 9.06
C ILE A 252 3.76 16.09 10.04
N GLN A 253 4.88 16.67 10.47
CA GLN A 253 4.89 17.83 11.35
C GLN A 253 6.11 18.68 11.05
N LEU A 254 5.90 19.97 10.77
CA LEU A 254 6.98 20.94 10.79
C LEU A 254 7.37 21.19 12.24
N VAL A 255 8.65 21.01 12.56
CA VAL A 255 9.22 21.22 13.88
C VAL A 255 10.29 22.29 13.78
N ASP A 256 10.28 23.19 14.74
CA ASP A 256 11.32 24.19 14.95
C ASP A 256 11.83 24.03 16.39
N ASP A 257 13.09 23.64 16.54
CA ASP A 257 13.73 23.42 17.83
C ASP A 257 15.13 24.06 17.85
N ASN A 258 15.85 23.86 18.97
CA ASN A 258 17.18 24.44 19.15
C ASN A 258 18.23 23.95 18.13
N LYS A 259 17.94 22.92 17.34
CA LYS A 259 18.80 22.36 16.28
C LYS A 259 18.40 22.86 14.89
N GLY A 260 17.30 23.60 14.78
CA GLY A 260 16.80 24.19 13.54
C GLY A 260 15.46 23.62 13.09
N GLN A 261 14.99 24.11 11.96
CA GLN A 261 13.72 23.71 11.38
C GLN A 261 13.84 22.43 10.54
N TYR A 262 12.91 21.50 10.71
CA TYR A 262 12.84 20.26 9.94
C TYR A 262 11.41 19.75 9.77
N LEU A 263 11.20 18.93 8.74
CA LEU A 263 9.95 18.19 8.53
C LEU A 263 10.06 16.79 9.13
N SER A 264 9.34 16.54 10.21
CA SER A 264 9.18 15.21 10.82
C SER A 264 8.20 14.37 9.97
N VAL A 265 8.59 13.15 9.59
CA VAL A 265 7.81 12.25 8.73
C VAL A 265 7.75 10.86 9.35
N ARG A 266 6.54 10.38 9.64
CA ARG A 266 6.26 9.07 10.23
C ARG A 266 5.81 8.07 9.17
N LEU A 267 6.63 7.06 8.88
CA LEU A 267 6.26 5.96 8.00
C LEU A 267 5.53 4.86 8.79
N ARG A 268 4.24 4.69 8.54
CA ARG A 268 3.40 3.65 9.18
C ARG A 268 3.60 2.25 8.62
N TRP A 269 4.09 2.15 7.38
CA TRP A 269 4.20 0.88 6.69
C TRP A 269 5.49 0.82 5.88
N HIS A 270 6.27 -0.24 6.06
CA HIS A 270 7.50 -0.47 5.33
C HIS A 270 7.56 -1.91 4.80
N LYS A 271 7.91 -2.07 3.52
CA LYS A 271 7.84 -3.34 2.77
C LYS A 271 8.65 -4.51 3.38
N LYS A 272 9.64 -4.23 4.25
CA LYS A 272 10.60 -5.22 4.75
C LYS A 272 10.83 -5.18 6.26
N ALA A 273 10.22 -4.24 6.99
CA ALA A 273 10.43 -4.20 8.42
C ALA A 273 9.49 -5.22 9.08
N ASN A 274 10.05 -6.18 9.80
CA ASN A 274 9.37 -6.74 10.96
C ASN A 274 9.25 -5.57 11.93
N VAL A 275 8.16 -4.81 11.82
CA VAL A 275 7.90 -3.67 12.70
C VAL A 275 7.39 -4.28 14.01
N GLU A 276 8.33 -4.81 14.80
CA GLU A 276 8.07 -5.26 16.18
C GLU A 276 7.91 -4.07 17.14
N GLU A 277 8.31 -2.86 16.72
CA GLU A 277 8.10 -1.60 17.46
C GLU A 277 7.66 -0.47 16.52
N ASP A 278 6.85 0.45 17.07
CA ASP A 278 6.18 1.60 16.46
C ASP A 278 6.80 2.21 15.18
N SER A 279 5.91 2.72 14.31
CA SER A 279 6.20 3.51 13.10
C SER A 279 7.56 4.25 13.10
N GLN A 280 8.36 4.10 12.04
CA GLN A 280 9.64 4.81 11.90
C GLN A 280 9.42 6.30 11.66
N VAL A 281 10.05 7.16 12.48
CA VAL A 281 9.99 8.62 12.33
C VAL A 281 11.32 9.12 11.80
N TYR A 282 11.27 9.94 10.77
CA TYR A 282 12.42 10.54 10.08
C TYR A 282 12.36 12.05 10.20
N HIS A 283 13.50 12.71 10.31
CA HIS A 283 13.59 14.17 10.37
C HIS A 283 14.31 14.68 9.12
N LEU A 284 13.54 15.31 8.21
CA LEU A 284 14.05 15.85 6.96
C LEU A 284 14.43 17.31 7.17
N VAL A 285 15.72 17.60 7.18
CA VAL A 285 16.27 18.95 7.36
C VAL A 285 16.48 19.62 6.01
N ASP A 286 16.35 20.94 5.97
CA ASP A 286 16.65 21.74 4.78
C ASP A 286 18.14 21.70 4.44
N GLU A 287 18.45 21.38 3.18
CA GLU A 287 19.83 21.48 2.67
C GLU A 287 20.12 22.91 2.23
N THR A 288 20.97 23.61 2.98
CA THR A 288 21.25 25.05 2.75
C THR A 288 21.89 25.32 1.39
N THR A 289 22.62 24.34 0.86
CA THR A 289 23.39 24.45 -0.39
C THR A 289 22.49 24.53 -1.63
N PHE A 290 21.33 23.89 -1.61
CA PHE A 290 20.46 23.75 -2.77
C PHE A 290 19.02 24.14 -2.42
N PRO A 291 18.47 25.24 -2.98
CA PRO A 291 17.09 25.66 -2.71
C PRO A 291 16.05 24.59 -3.04
N CYS A 292 16.29 23.77 -4.08
CA CYS A 292 15.41 22.66 -4.46
C CYS A 292 15.35 21.52 -3.42
N LEU A 293 16.17 21.56 -2.37
CA LEU A 293 16.21 20.61 -1.27
C LEU A 293 15.78 21.21 0.08
N ARG A 294 15.13 22.39 0.08
CA ARG A 294 14.55 23.01 1.27
C ARG A 294 13.14 22.50 1.53
N VAL A 295 13.04 21.28 2.08
CA VAL A 295 11.78 20.58 2.31
C VAL A 295 10.77 21.39 3.16
N CYS A 296 11.24 22.16 4.13
CA CYS A 296 10.40 23.01 4.98
C CYS A 296 9.75 24.13 4.17
N ALA A 297 10.50 24.77 3.26
CA ALA A 297 9.97 25.78 2.36
C ALA A 297 8.88 25.21 1.43
N PHE A 298 9.10 24.03 0.84
CA PHE A 298 8.07 23.38 0.01
C PHE A 298 6.83 22.95 0.81
N HIS A 299 7.00 22.60 2.09
CA HIS A 299 5.89 22.31 2.98
C HIS A 299 5.05 23.58 3.21
N ASP A 300 5.71 24.70 3.52
CA ASP A 300 5.02 25.97 3.80
C ASP A 300 4.31 26.53 2.56
N ASP A 301 4.92 26.43 1.37
CA ASP A 301 4.28 26.77 0.10
C ASP A 301 2.99 25.97 -0.11
N TYR A 302 3.03 24.66 0.18
CA TYR A 302 1.86 23.80 0.04
C TYR A 302 0.77 24.14 1.06
N ILE A 303 1.13 24.36 2.33
CA ILE A 303 0.21 24.81 3.37
C ILE A 303 -0.43 26.16 3.02
N SER A 304 0.34 27.11 2.47
CA SER A 304 -0.19 28.40 2.03
C SER A 304 -1.31 28.22 1.01
N LYS A 305 -1.13 27.32 0.02
CA LYS A 305 -2.16 27.01 -0.97
C LYS A 305 -3.39 26.33 -0.39
N LEU A 306 -3.24 25.49 0.64
CA LEU A 306 -4.40 24.93 1.35
C LEU A 306 -5.23 26.00 2.06
N ARG A 307 -4.55 26.96 2.69
CA ARG A 307 -5.19 28.08 3.39
C ARG A 307 -5.91 29.01 2.42
N GLU A 308 -5.30 29.34 1.28
CA GLU A 308 -5.92 30.13 0.21
C GLU A 308 -7.21 29.48 -0.32
N CYS A 309 -7.29 28.16 -0.35
CA CYS A 309 -8.48 27.42 -0.77
C CYS A 309 -9.50 27.17 0.36
N CYS A 310 -9.31 27.73 1.56
CA CYS A 310 -10.18 27.57 2.73
C CYS A 310 -10.48 26.09 3.10
N VAL A 311 -9.53 25.18 2.86
CA VAL A 311 -9.73 23.74 3.11
C VAL A 311 -9.38 23.41 4.55
N ASN A 312 -10.38 23.04 5.36
CA ASN A 312 -10.14 22.39 6.66
C ASN A 312 -9.81 20.90 6.45
N VAL A 313 -8.52 20.57 6.38
CA VAL A 313 -8.07 19.21 6.14
C VAL A 313 -8.01 18.41 7.46
N PRO A 314 -8.75 17.30 7.60
CA PRO A 314 -8.71 16.52 8.82
C PRO A 314 -7.37 15.81 8.97
N LYS A 315 -6.92 15.60 10.22
CA LYS A 315 -5.62 14.98 10.53
C LYS A 315 -5.40 13.59 9.91
N ASN A 316 -6.47 12.87 9.59
CA ASN A 316 -6.42 11.53 9.01
C ASN A 316 -6.49 11.51 7.47
N ALA A 317 -6.67 12.67 6.82
CA ALA A 317 -6.62 12.79 5.36
C ALA A 317 -5.19 12.59 4.83
N TYR A 318 -5.10 12.23 3.55
CA TYR A 318 -3.82 12.11 2.87
C TYR A 318 -3.19 13.48 2.64
N VAL A 319 -1.86 13.56 2.82
CA VAL A 319 -1.04 14.75 2.49
C VAL A 319 -1.05 14.98 0.98
N PHE A 320 -0.96 13.90 0.22
CA PHE A 320 -1.01 13.91 -1.24
C PHE A 320 -2.30 13.24 -1.70
N PRO A 321 -3.44 13.96 -1.66
CA PRO A 321 -4.72 13.40 -2.04
C PRO A 321 -4.82 13.12 -3.53
N ASN A 322 -5.74 12.24 -3.90
CA ASN A 322 -6.08 12.03 -5.30
C ASN A 322 -6.87 13.22 -5.83
N PHE A 323 -6.81 13.46 -7.14
CA PHE A 323 -7.55 14.55 -7.77
C PHE A 323 -7.93 14.23 -9.21
N VAL A 324 -8.92 14.97 -9.71
CA VAL A 324 -9.33 14.98 -11.11
C VAL A 324 -9.41 16.43 -11.58
N MET A 325 -8.78 16.75 -12.70
CA MET A 325 -8.90 18.07 -13.31
C MET A 325 -10.29 18.21 -13.95
N LEU A 326 -11.05 19.24 -13.56
CA LEU A 326 -12.35 19.54 -14.15
C LEU A 326 -12.20 20.43 -15.39
N HIS A 327 -13.26 20.50 -16.21
CA HIS A 327 -13.36 21.53 -17.24
C HIS A 327 -13.31 22.92 -16.59
N GLY A 328 -12.32 23.72 -16.99
CA GLY A 328 -11.99 25.00 -16.34
C GLY A 328 -10.67 24.99 -15.56
N GLY A 329 -9.97 23.86 -15.46
CA GLY A 329 -8.60 23.80 -14.91
C GLY A 329 -8.53 23.76 -13.38
N VAL A 330 -9.67 23.71 -12.68
CA VAL A 330 -9.72 23.59 -11.22
C VAL A 330 -9.73 22.09 -10.83
N PRO A 331 -8.84 21.65 -9.92
CA PRO A 331 -8.80 20.26 -9.46
C PRO A 331 -9.93 19.96 -8.48
N ARG A 332 -10.67 18.87 -8.70
CA ARG A 332 -11.52 18.24 -7.69
C ARG A 332 -10.70 17.25 -6.87
N VAL A 333 -10.56 17.51 -5.57
CA VAL A 333 -9.67 16.77 -4.67
C VAL A 333 -10.45 15.77 -3.81
N ASP A 334 -9.93 14.55 -3.68
CA ASP A 334 -10.43 13.50 -2.78
C ASP A 334 -9.42 13.22 -1.65
N TRP A 335 -9.67 13.84 -0.50
CA TRP A 335 -8.84 13.74 0.70
C TRP A 335 -8.82 12.35 1.36
N CYS A 336 -9.78 11.50 1.00
CA CYS A 336 -9.93 10.15 1.54
C CYS A 336 -9.15 9.10 0.74
N ARG A 337 -8.57 9.47 -0.40
CA ARG A 337 -7.79 8.59 -1.26
C ARG A 337 -6.41 9.19 -1.54
N ALA A 338 -5.37 8.38 -1.39
CA ALA A 338 -4.02 8.77 -1.78
C ALA A 338 -3.94 9.01 -3.29
N LEU A 339 -3.09 9.94 -3.70
CA LEU A 339 -2.71 10.12 -5.09
C LEU A 339 -2.20 8.80 -5.67
N GLU A 340 -2.70 8.43 -6.84
CA GLU A 340 -2.28 7.20 -7.48
C GLU A 340 -0.88 7.35 -8.09
N GLN A 341 -0.05 6.32 -7.96
CA GLN A 341 1.29 6.31 -8.58
C GLN A 341 1.23 6.48 -10.10
N THR A 342 0.16 5.99 -10.75
CA THR A 342 -0.03 6.16 -12.20
C THR A 342 -0.29 7.63 -12.55
N THR A 343 -1.13 8.32 -11.77
CA THR A 343 -1.38 9.76 -11.94
C THR A 343 -0.10 10.56 -11.79
N LEU A 344 0.66 10.33 -10.70
CA LEU A 344 1.94 11.01 -10.51
C LEU A 344 2.95 10.71 -11.63
N ARG A 345 3.02 9.46 -12.08
CA ARG A 345 3.91 9.07 -13.19
C ARG A 345 3.55 9.80 -14.48
N ASN A 346 2.26 9.90 -14.79
CA ASN A 346 1.81 10.59 -15.99
C ASN A 346 2.13 12.09 -15.94
N LEU A 347 1.95 12.74 -14.78
CA LEU A 347 2.33 14.14 -14.58
C LEU A 347 3.84 14.35 -14.77
N ILE A 348 4.67 13.51 -14.15
CA ILE A 348 6.13 13.63 -14.31
C ILE A 348 6.52 13.39 -15.77
N ARG A 349 5.90 12.42 -16.46
CA ARG A 349 6.17 12.17 -17.88
C ARG A 349 5.82 13.40 -18.72
N GLU A 350 4.66 14.00 -18.50
CA GLU A 350 4.23 15.22 -19.21
C GLU A 350 5.23 16.36 -19.00
N VAL A 351 5.69 16.58 -17.76
CA VAL A 351 6.70 17.59 -17.44
C VAL A 351 8.03 17.30 -18.17
N VAL A 352 8.48 16.05 -18.16
CA VAL A 352 9.73 15.63 -18.83
C VAL A 352 9.63 15.81 -20.35
N GLU A 353 8.50 15.46 -20.96
CA GLU A 353 8.26 15.65 -22.39
C GLU A 353 8.24 17.14 -22.79
N MET A 354 7.76 18.01 -21.91
CA MET A 354 7.75 19.46 -22.14
C MET A 354 9.08 20.17 -21.79
N THR A 355 10.04 19.47 -21.18
CA THR A 355 11.29 20.07 -20.68
C THR A 355 12.50 19.41 -21.34
N PRO A 356 13.08 20.00 -22.41
CA PRO A 356 14.14 19.38 -23.20
C PRO A 356 15.39 18.94 -22.42
N ASP A 357 15.69 19.60 -21.31
CA ASP A 357 16.88 19.34 -20.49
C ASP A 357 16.70 18.14 -19.52
N LEU A 358 15.51 17.53 -19.48
CA LEU A 358 15.24 16.38 -18.61
C LEU A 358 15.39 15.05 -19.35
N PRO A 359 16.06 14.04 -18.75
CA PRO A 359 16.16 12.73 -19.37
C PRO A 359 14.81 12.01 -19.42
N ILE A 360 14.49 11.43 -20.59
CA ILE A 360 13.26 10.68 -20.87
C ILE A 360 13.11 9.44 -19.95
N GLY A 361 14.20 8.97 -19.35
CA GLY A 361 14.24 7.80 -18.45
C GLY A 361 13.82 8.06 -17.00
N ILE A 362 13.38 9.27 -16.63
CA ILE A 362 12.97 9.58 -15.25
C ILE A 362 11.74 8.74 -14.86
N SER A 363 11.87 8.05 -13.72
CA SER A 363 10.80 7.25 -13.14
C SER A 363 10.60 7.61 -11.67
N LEU A 364 9.51 7.14 -11.05
CA LEU A 364 9.31 7.33 -9.61
C LEU A 364 10.42 6.71 -8.75
N HIS A 365 11.15 5.72 -9.27
CA HIS A 365 12.30 5.13 -8.57
C HIS A 365 13.58 5.96 -8.74
N SER A 366 13.63 6.85 -9.74
CA SER A 366 14.75 7.77 -9.97
C SER A 366 14.93 8.73 -8.81
N LEU A 367 13.85 9.14 -8.14
CA LEU A 367 13.89 9.99 -6.94
C LEU A 367 14.67 9.33 -5.81
N ARG A 368 14.27 8.11 -5.45
CA ARG A 368 14.92 7.36 -4.37
C ARG A 368 16.39 7.06 -4.70
N ARG A 369 16.68 6.70 -5.96
CA ARG A 369 18.04 6.43 -6.43
C ARG A 369 18.89 7.69 -6.38
N GLY A 370 18.35 8.81 -6.85
CA GLY A 370 18.98 10.12 -6.84
C GLY A 370 19.28 10.60 -5.43
N GLY A 371 18.28 10.58 -4.53
CA GLY A 371 18.47 10.93 -3.12
C GLY A 371 19.51 10.07 -2.41
N SER A 372 19.52 8.76 -2.70
CA SER A 372 20.54 7.86 -2.13
C SER A 372 21.94 8.19 -2.66
N PHE A 373 22.05 8.53 -3.95
CA PHE A 373 23.32 8.95 -4.56
C PHE A 373 23.79 10.27 -3.95
N TYR A 374 22.92 11.27 -3.91
CA TYR A 374 23.18 12.57 -3.29
C TYR A 374 23.68 12.41 -1.85
N ARG A 375 22.95 11.69 -1.00
CA ARG A 375 23.33 11.53 0.42
C ARG A 375 24.68 10.85 0.62
N VAL A 376 25.06 9.91 -0.25
CA VAL A 376 26.32 9.17 -0.10
C VAL A 376 27.50 9.94 -0.69
N PHE A 377 27.31 10.59 -1.83
CA PHE A 377 28.42 11.11 -2.62
C PHE A 377 28.53 12.64 -2.60
N GLU A 378 27.43 13.37 -2.45
CA GLU A 378 27.36 14.82 -2.68
C GLU A 378 27.03 15.63 -1.41
N SER A 379 26.15 15.12 -0.53
CA SER A 379 25.77 15.79 0.71
C SER A 379 26.99 15.96 1.61
N ARG A 380 27.05 17.09 2.32
CA ARG A 380 28.15 17.40 3.26
C ARG A 380 28.25 16.37 4.38
N GLU A 381 27.11 15.85 4.84
CA GLU A 381 27.07 14.87 5.93
C GLU A 381 27.53 13.47 5.49
N ARG A 382 27.43 13.15 4.19
CA ARG A 382 27.73 11.84 3.58
C ARG A 382 27.13 10.63 4.32
N ARG A 383 25.99 10.82 5.00
CA ARG A 383 25.37 9.82 5.87
C ARG A 383 23.88 9.71 5.62
N PHE A 384 23.37 8.50 5.85
CA PHE A 384 21.95 8.27 6.06
C PHE A 384 21.64 8.52 7.53
N ASN A 385 21.42 9.78 7.90
CA ASN A 385 20.87 10.10 9.21
C ASN A 385 19.37 9.78 9.13
N PHE A 386 19.01 8.56 9.49
CA PHE A 386 17.63 8.08 9.58
C PHE A 386 17.14 8.18 11.01
#